data_AF-A0A958YJ40-F1
#
_entry.id   AF-A0A958YJ40-F1
#
_cell.length_a   1.000
_cell.length_b   1.000
_cell.length_c   1.000
_cell.angle_alpha   90.00
_cell.angle_beta   90.00
_cell.angle_gamma   90.00
#
_symmetry.space_group_name_H-M   'P 1'
#
loop_
_entity.id
_entity.type
_entity.pdbx_description
1 polymer ?
#
loop_
_entity_poly.entity_id
_entity_poly.type
_entity_poly.pdbx_seq_one_letter_code
_entity_poly.pdbx_strand_id
1 'polypeptide(L)'
;MEKITNFKNIAIESLTSMWFEITRVFPNIIGAIVVLLIGWLMTKMLIKIVSKALKLAKANKLDDAINDIEIIEGKKLKFDTVAIVSNFVKWLMYIILIVIASDIMNLKIIS
;
A
#
# COMPACT_ATOMS: atom_id res chain seq x y z
N MET A 1 -47.20 -23.63 9.98
CA MET A 1 -45.95 -24.30 10.41
C MET A 1 -45.00 -24.51 9.24
N GLU A 2 -45.42 -25.17 8.15
CA GLU A 2 -44.59 -25.46 6.97
C GLU A 2 -43.95 -24.24 6.29
N LYS A 3 -44.69 -23.13 6.10
CA LYS A 3 -44.14 -21.89 5.52
C LYS A 3 -43.03 -21.25 6.37
N ILE A 4 -43.14 -21.35 7.70
CA ILE A 4 -42.14 -20.80 8.64
C ILE A 4 -40.86 -21.65 8.58
N THR A 5 -41.01 -22.97 8.50
CA THR A 5 -39.89 -23.90 8.33
C THR A 5 -39.17 -23.68 6.99
N ASN A 6 -39.90 -23.47 5.90
CA ASN A 6 -39.29 -23.19 4.59
C ASN A 6 -38.52 -21.87 4.58
N PHE A 7 -39.06 -20.81 5.17
CA PHE A 7 -38.35 -19.54 5.29
C PHE A 7 -37.07 -19.68 6.14
N LYS A 8 -37.14 -20.41 7.26
CA LYS A 8 -35.97 -20.73 8.10
C LYS A 8 -34.90 -21.48 7.31
N ASN A 9 -35.29 -22.48 6.50
CA ASN A 9 -34.34 -23.26 5.70
C ASN A 9 -33.65 -22.40 4.64
N ILE A 10 -34.40 -21.59 3.89
CA ILE A 10 -33.84 -20.68 2.89
C ILE A 10 -32.86 -19.68 3.53
N ALA A 11 -33.20 -19.13 4.70
CA ALA A 11 -32.32 -18.22 5.42
C ALA A 11 -31.03 -18.91 5.88
N ILE A 12 -31.11 -20.13 6.42
CA ILE A 12 -29.95 -20.91 6.86
C ILE A 12 -29.08 -21.33 5.66
N GLU A 13 -29.68 -21.77 4.56
CA GLU A 13 -28.99 -22.11 3.33
C GLU A 13 -28.25 -20.92 2.76
N SER A 14 -28.90 -19.74 2.71
CA SER A 14 -28.28 -18.49 2.25
C SER A 14 -27.11 -18.07 3.14
N LEU A 15 -27.27 -18.15 4.47
CA LEU A 15 -26.18 -17.86 5.41
C LEU A 15 -25.03 -18.84 5.26
N THR A 16 -25.34 -20.12 5.06
CA THR A 16 -24.35 -21.19 4.90
C THR A 16 -23.59 -21.04 3.58
N SER A 17 -24.27 -20.71 2.48
CA SER A 17 -23.61 -20.44 1.19
C SER A 17 -22.71 -19.21 1.27
N MET A 18 -23.15 -18.13 1.92
CA MET A 18 -22.32 -16.96 2.17
C MET A 18 -21.09 -17.30 3.03
N TRP A 19 -21.28 -18.12 4.07
CA TRP A 19 -20.19 -18.58 4.92
C TRP A 19 -19.14 -19.38 4.14
N PHE A 20 -19.57 -20.29 3.25
CA PHE A 20 -18.65 -21.04 2.40
C PHE A 20 -17.85 -20.13 1.47
N GLU A 21 -18.45 -19.11 0.85
CA GLU A 21 -17.72 -18.15 0.01
C GLU A 21 -16.68 -17.35 0.82
N ILE A 22 -17.00 -16.96 2.06
CA ILE A 22 -16.05 -16.29 2.96
C ILE A 22 -14.86 -17.19 3.29
N THR A 23 -15.10 -18.47 3.58
CA THR A 23 -13.98 -19.40 3.86
C THR A 23 -13.09 -19.66 2.64
N ARG A 24 -13.60 -19.51 1.43
CA ARG A 24 -12.79 -19.62 0.19
C ARG A 24 -11.85 -18.44 -0.02
N VAL A 25 -12.20 -17.24 0.43
CA VAL A 25 -11.31 -16.06 0.33
C VAL A 25 -10.29 -16.00 1.48
N PHE A 26 -10.50 -16.74 2.57
CA PHE A 26 -9.63 -16.75 3.74
C PHE A 26 -8.15 -17.09 3.43
N PRO A 27 -7.81 -18.11 2.62
CA PRO A 27 -6.43 -18.39 2.24
C PRO A 27 -5.78 -17.23 1.46
N ASN A 28 -6.53 -16.57 0.59
CA ASN A 28 -6.03 -15.44 -0.21
C ASN A 28 -5.73 -14.23 0.67
N ILE A 29 -6.53 -13.97 1.69
CA ILE A 29 -6.27 -12.91 2.69
C ILE A 29 -4.95 -13.17 3.42
N ILE A 30 -4.70 -14.42 3.82
CA ILE A 30 -3.43 -14.81 4.45
C ILE A 30 -2.26 -14.56 3.48
N GLY A 31 -2.39 -15.00 2.23
CA GLY A 31 -1.37 -14.76 1.20
C GLY A 31 -1.07 -13.27 0.99
N ALA A 32 -2.10 -12.44 0.93
CA ALA A 32 -1.96 -11.00 0.80
C ALA A 32 -1.24 -10.38 2.00
N ILE A 33 -1.59 -10.77 3.24
CA ILE A 33 -0.90 -10.30 4.45
C ILE A 33 0.58 -10.67 4.42
N VAL A 34 0.92 -11.91 4.03
CA VAL A 34 2.32 -12.36 3.91
C VAL A 34 3.08 -11.50 2.90
N VAL A 35 2.48 -11.22 1.75
CA VAL A 35 3.09 -10.37 0.73
C VAL A 35 3.22 -8.92 1.19
N LEU A 36 2.23 -8.36 1.89
CA LEU A 36 2.33 -7.03 2.50
C LEU A 36 3.52 -6.94 3.46
N LEU A 37 3.72 -7.96 4.30
CA LEU A 37 4.83 -8.01 5.26
C LEU A 37 6.19 -8.06 4.54
N ILE A 38 6.33 -8.92 3.53
CA ILE A 38 7.56 -9.06 2.75
C ILE A 38 7.83 -7.79 1.93
N GLY A 39 6.81 -7.27 1.25
CA GLY A 39 6.91 -6.07 0.42
C GLY A 39 7.23 -4.83 1.23
N TRP A 40 6.76 -4.71 2.46
CA TRP A 40 7.16 -3.63 3.37
C TRP A 40 8.66 -3.69 3.71
N LEU A 41 9.20 -4.89 3.95
CA LEU A 41 10.63 -5.07 4.19
C LEU A 41 11.46 -4.71 2.94
N MET A 42 11.02 -5.16 1.76
CA MET A 42 11.64 -4.82 0.47
C MET A 42 11.62 -3.32 0.21
N THR A 43 10.50 -2.65 0.51
CA THR A 43 10.34 -1.20 0.38
C THR A 43 11.37 -0.45 1.23
N LYS A 44 11.58 -0.88 2.48
CA LYS A 44 12.62 -0.28 3.35
C LYS A 44 14.02 -0.42 2.75
N MET A 45 14.34 -1.57 2.15
CA MET A 45 15.64 -1.78 1.51
C MET A 45 15.80 -0.88 0.28
N LEU A 46 14.79 -0.81 -0.59
CA LEU A 46 14.79 0.02 -1.78
C LEU A 46 14.96 1.50 -1.44
N ILE A 47 14.23 2.01 -0.44
CA ILE A 47 14.36 3.41 -0.01
C ILE A 47 15.79 3.71 0.43
N LYS A 48 16.43 2.82 1.22
CA LYS A 48 17.84 3.00 1.62
C LYS A 48 18.77 3.09 0.41
N ILE A 49 18.55 2.26 -0.61
CA ILE A 49 19.35 2.25 -1.83
C ILE A 49 19.14 3.57 -2.61
N VAL A 50 17.89 3.97 -2.81
CA VAL A 50 17.54 5.22 -3.51
C VAL A 50 18.11 6.44 -2.78
N SER A 51 17.94 6.54 -1.47
CA SER A 51 18.50 7.67 -0.70
C SER A 51 20.03 7.71 -0.80
N LYS A 52 20.71 6.55 -0.80
CA LYS A 52 22.17 6.49 -1.00
C LYS A 52 22.55 6.91 -2.43
N ALA A 53 21.84 6.43 -3.44
CA ALA A 53 22.08 6.77 -4.84
C ALA A 53 21.93 8.28 -5.09
N LEU A 54 20.87 8.91 -4.55
CA LEU A 54 20.64 10.35 -4.67
C LEU A 54 21.74 11.17 -3.99
N LYS A 55 22.20 10.74 -2.81
CA LYS A 55 23.33 11.39 -2.13
C LYS A 55 24.63 11.27 -2.93
N LEU A 56 24.89 10.11 -3.53
CA LEU A 56 26.05 9.90 -4.40
C LEU A 56 25.97 10.75 -5.68
N ALA A 57 24.77 10.94 -6.23
CA ALA A 57 24.52 11.82 -7.36
C ALA A 57 24.60 13.31 -7.01
N LYS A 58 24.96 13.67 -5.77
CA LYS A 58 25.04 15.05 -5.27
C LYS A 58 23.71 15.80 -5.38
N ALA A 59 22.59 15.13 -5.16
CA ALA A 59 21.26 15.76 -5.11
C ALA A 59 21.20 16.93 -4.12
N ASN A 60 22.02 16.90 -3.07
CA ASN A 60 22.18 17.99 -2.10
C ASN A 60 22.54 19.35 -2.74
N LYS A 61 23.19 19.37 -3.92
CA LYS A 61 23.46 20.63 -4.63
C LYS A 61 22.18 21.37 -5.03
N LEU A 62 21.11 20.64 -5.30
CA LEU A 62 19.80 21.22 -5.58
C LEU A 62 19.20 21.83 -4.30
N ASP A 63 19.42 21.18 -3.16
CA ASP A 63 19.00 21.71 -1.86
C ASP A 63 19.69 23.03 -1.56
N ASP A 64 21.00 23.12 -1.80
CA ASP A 64 21.77 24.36 -1.61
C ASP A 64 21.19 25.51 -2.47
N ALA A 65 20.95 25.24 -3.77
CA ALA A 65 20.41 26.24 -4.68
C ALA A 65 18.99 26.70 -4.34
N ILE A 66 18.15 25.80 -3.81
CA ILE A 66 16.76 26.10 -3.44
C ILE A 66 16.69 26.77 -2.07
N ASN A 67 17.52 26.36 -1.11
CA ASN A 67 17.50 26.87 0.26
C ASN A 67 18.12 28.26 0.40
N ASP A 68 18.95 28.68 -0.55
CA ASP A 68 19.46 30.05 -0.63
C ASP A 68 18.42 31.06 -1.10
N ILE A 69 17.24 30.62 -1.56
CA ILE A 69 16.12 31.50 -1.91
C ILE A 69 15.40 31.95 -0.63
N GLU A 70 15.43 33.25 -0.34
CA GLU A 70 14.57 33.87 0.68
C GLU A 70 13.15 34.04 0.15
N ILE A 71 12.19 33.30 0.72
CA ILE A 71 10.77 33.39 0.32
C ILE A 71 10.02 34.46 1.12
N ILE A 72 10.42 34.67 2.37
CA ILE A 72 9.82 35.62 3.31
C ILE A 72 10.99 36.32 4.01
N GLU A 73 10.86 37.61 4.35
CA GLU A 73 11.88 38.36 5.08
C GLU A 73 12.46 37.54 6.25
N GLY A 74 13.74 37.19 6.12
CA GLY A 74 14.50 36.45 7.12
C GLY A 74 14.19 34.94 7.24
N LYS A 75 13.34 34.35 6.38
CA LYS A 75 13.09 32.90 6.35
C LYS A 75 13.58 32.25 5.06
N LYS A 76 14.61 31.42 5.23
CA LYS A 76 15.08 30.48 4.21
C LYS A 76 14.19 29.25 4.12
N LEU A 77 14.15 28.65 2.92
CA LEU A 77 13.56 27.35 2.69
C LEU A 77 14.36 26.24 3.38
N LYS A 78 13.67 25.16 3.76
CA LYS A 78 14.24 23.89 4.21
C LYS A 78 13.78 22.76 3.29
N PHE A 79 14.33 22.75 2.09
CA PHE A 79 14.13 21.74 1.08
C PHE A 79 15.16 20.61 1.24
N ASP A 80 14.68 19.38 1.19
CA ASP A 80 15.49 18.15 1.22
C ASP A 80 15.04 17.25 0.07
N THR A 81 15.73 17.38 -1.06
CA THR A 81 15.48 16.64 -2.31
C THR A 81 15.53 15.15 -2.05
N VAL A 82 16.52 14.69 -1.26
CA VAL A 82 16.69 13.26 -0.98
C VAL A 82 15.50 12.73 -0.21
N ALA A 83 15.04 13.43 0.82
CA ALA A 83 13.86 13.04 1.59
C ALA A 83 12.59 13.06 0.74
N ILE A 84 12.38 14.10 -0.07
CA ILE A 84 11.20 14.24 -0.94
C ILE A 84 11.13 13.08 -1.93
N VAL A 85 12.20 12.83 -2.68
CA VAL A 85 12.23 11.75 -3.68
C VAL A 85 12.14 10.38 -2.99
N SER A 86 12.83 10.18 -1.88
CA SER A 86 12.76 8.91 -1.12
C SER A 86 11.35 8.65 -0.59
N ASN A 87 10.64 9.68 -0.14
CA ASN A 87 9.28 9.56 0.35
C ASN A 87 8.28 9.34 -0.81
N PHE A 88 8.51 9.97 -1.96
CA PHE A 88 7.75 9.70 -3.18
C PHE A 88 7.87 8.23 -3.61
N VAL A 89 9.09 7.70 -3.69
CA VAL A 89 9.32 6.28 -4.02
C VAL A 89 8.68 5.36 -2.98
N LYS A 90 8.75 5.70 -1.69
CA LYS A 90 8.09 4.93 -0.62
C LYS A 90 6.58 4.80 -0.87
N TRP A 91 5.91 5.91 -1.19
CA TRP A 91 4.48 5.90 -1.47
C TRP A 91 4.14 5.10 -2.74
N LEU A 92 4.94 5.25 -3.79
CA LEU A 92 4.80 4.47 -5.02
C LEU A 92 4.92 2.96 -4.74
N MET A 93 5.89 2.55 -3.92
CA MET A 93 6.05 1.15 -3.51
C MET A 93 4.84 0.64 -2.72
N TYR A 94 4.24 1.45 -1.86
CA TYR A 94 3.02 1.06 -1.15
C TYR A 94 1.82 0.90 -2.06
N ILE A 95 1.68 1.74 -3.09
CA ILE A 95 0.63 1.58 -4.09
C ILE A 95 0.81 0.24 -4.83
N ILE A 96 2.03 -0.06 -5.30
CA ILE A 96 2.34 -1.34 -5.94
C ILE A 96 2.01 -2.51 -5.01
N LEU A 97 2.41 -2.40 -3.74
CA LEU A 97 2.19 -3.45 -2.75
C LEU A 97 0.70 -3.70 -2.49
N ILE A 98 -0.11 -2.64 -2.42
CA ILE A 98 -1.57 -2.73 -2.31
C ILE A 98 -2.18 -3.36 -3.56
N VAL A 99 -1.71 -3.00 -4.76
CA VAL A 99 -2.18 -3.60 -6.02
C VAL A 99 -1.90 -5.10 -6.05
N ILE A 100 -0.68 -5.52 -5.69
CA ILE A 100 -0.31 -6.94 -5.63
C ILE A 100 -1.17 -7.68 -4.59
N ALA A 101 -1.33 -7.11 -3.39
CA ALA A 101 -2.19 -7.69 -2.37
C ALA A 101 -3.65 -7.82 -2.84
N SER A 102 -4.16 -6.83 -3.56
CA SER A 102 -5.52 -6.82 -4.11
C SER A 102 -5.70 -7.91 -5.18
N ASP A 103 -4.69 -8.11 -6.04
CA ASP A 103 -4.69 -9.17 -7.04
C ASP A 103 -4.67 -10.56 -6.39
N ILE A 104 -3.86 -10.76 -5.35
CA ILE A 104 -3.82 -12.01 -4.56
C ILE A 104 -5.16 -12.28 -3.88
N MET A 105 -5.79 -11.25 -3.31
CA MET A 105 -7.12 -11.35 -2.73
C MET A 105 -8.20 -11.68 -3.78
N ASN A 106 -7.82 -11.73 -5.06
CA ASN A 106 -8.72 -11.88 -6.19
C ASN A 106 -9.86 -10.86 -6.11
N LEU A 107 -9.55 -9.64 -5.65
CA LEU A 107 -10.40 -8.46 -5.79
C LEU A 107 -10.43 -8.00 -7.26
N LYS A 108 -10.36 -8.95 -8.20
CA LYS A 108 -10.76 -8.71 -9.58
C LYS A 108 -12.19 -8.24 -9.49
N ILE A 109 -12.36 -6.96 -9.82
CA ILE A 109 -13.65 -6.30 -10.03
C ILE A 109 -14.51 -7.31 -10.79
N ILE A 110 -15.49 -7.86 -10.08
CA ILE A 110 -16.45 -8.80 -10.62
C ILE A 110 -17.14 -8.01 -11.75
N SER A 111 -16.86 -8.36 -13.00
CA SER A 111 -17.74 -8.04 -14.13
C SER A 111 -18.78 -9.13 -14.24
#